data_AF-A0A6I2VEI6-F1
#
_entry.id   AF-A0A6I2VEI6-F1
#
_cell.length_a   1.000
_cell.length_b   1.000
_cell.length_c   1.000
_cell.angle_alpha   90.00
_cell.angle_beta   90.00
_cell.angle_gamma   90.00
#
_symmetry.space_group_name_H-M   'P 1'
#
loop_
_entity.id
_entity.type
_entity.pdbx_description
1 polymer ?
#
loop_
_entity_poly.entity_id
_entity_poly.type
_entity_poly.pdbx_seq_one_letter_code
_entity_poly.pdbx_strand_id
1 'polypeptide(L)'
;MSAVAGTVYLVGAGPGDEGLMTLRGADLLSSADVILHDQLIGPRALDGVRCDAELIDVGKIGGGKQVPQEVTNELIIEHALAGRSVVRLKGGDPFVFGRGGEEAIACLERGIAVEVVPGVTAGIAASAYAGIPVTQRGVASAVAFVT
;
A
#
# COMPACT_ATOMS: atom_id res chain seq x y z
N MET A 1 -6.04 13.60 8.70
CA MET A 1 -6.00 13.07 10.09
C MET A 1 -4.71 12.27 10.24
N SER A 2 -3.97 12.41 11.34
CA SER A 2 -2.66 11.76 11.53
C SER A 2 -2.77 10.26 11.79
N ALA A 3 -1.68 9.54 11.57
CA ALA A 3 -1.53 8.15 11.95
C ALA A 3 -1.60 7.98 13.48
N VAL A 4 -2.17 6.86 13.94
CA VAL A 4 -2.38 6.53 15.34
C VAL A 4 -1.43 5.41 15.77
N ALA A 5 -0.85 5.55 16.95
CA ALA A 5 0.00 4.56 17.59
C ALA A 5 -0.68 3.17 17.66
N GLY A 6 0.07 2.10 17.38
CA GLY A 6 -0.42 0.72 17.41
C GLY A 6 -1.44 0.38 16.33
N THR A 7 -1.56 1.21 15.29
CA THR A 7 -2.47 1.00 14.16
C THR A 7 -1.67 0.76 12.88
N VAL A 8 -2.17 -0.18 12.07
CA VAL A 8 -1.63 -0.51 10.75
C VAL A 8 -2.51 0.11 9.66
N TYR A 9 -1.88 0.77 8.71
CA TYR A 9 -2.52 1.38 7.55
C TYR A 9 -2.03 0.68 6.28
N LEU A 10 -2.91 -0.01 5.57
CA LEU A 10 -2.63 -0.57 4.24
C LEU A 10 -2.96 0.51 3.20
N VAL A 11 -1.95 1.15 2.62
CA VAL A 11 -2.11 2.34 1.79
C VAL A 11 -1.76 2.03 0.34
N GLY A 12 -2.69 2.31 -0.58
CA GLY A 12 -2.43 2.26 -2.02
C GLY A 12 -1.68 3.50 -2.49
N ALA A 13 -0.50 3.30 -3.05
CA ALA A 13 0.36 4.35 -3.62
C ALA A 13 -0.11 4.84 -5.00
N GLY A 14 -1.08 4.16 -5.62
CA GLY A 14 -1.44 4.38 -7.02
C GLY A 14 -0.46 3.70 -7.99
N PRO A 15 -0.63 3.91 -9.31
CA PRO A 15 0.08 3.15 -10.35
C PRO A 15 1.53 3.62 -10.60
N GLY A 16 1.99 4.65 -9.90
CA GLY A 16 3.34 5.22 -10.01
C GLY A 16 3.38 6.75 -10.14
N ASP A 17 2.35 7.35 -10.74
CA ASP A 17 2.17 8.81 -10.77
C ASP A 17 1.79 9.31 -9.37
N GLU A 18 2.59 10.22 -8.82
CA GLU A 18 2.40 10.83 -7.50
C GLU A 18 1.09 11.62 -7.39
N GLY A 19 0.60 12.18 -8.51
CA GLY A 19 -0.68 12.89 -8.56
C GLY A 19 -1.90 11.99 -8.34
N LEU A 20 -1.71 10.67 -8.34
CA LEU A 20 -2.74 9.67 -8.09
C LEU A 20 -2.68 9.09 -6.67
N MET A 21 -1.75 9.54 -5.83
CA MET A 21 -1.78 9.28 -4.39
C MET A 21 -3.02 9.96 -3.79
N THR A 22 -3.78 9.26 -2.94
CA THR A 22 -4.91 9.88 -2.26
C THR A 22 -4.41 10.84 -1.17
N LEU A 23 -5.19 11.91 -0.90
CA LEU A 23 -4.88 12.81 0.20
C LEU A 23 -4.77 12.07 1.55
N ARG A 24 -5.60 11.05 1.75
CA ARG A 24 -5.55 10.21 2.95
C ARG A 24 -4.23 9.41 3.04
N GLY A 25 -3.76 8.86 1.92
CA GLY A 25 -2.47 8.16 1.87
C GLY A 25 -1.30 9.09 2.18
N ALA A 26 -1.28 10.28 1.57
CA ALA A 26 -0.25 11.30 1.82
C ALA A 26 -0.25 11.78 3.29
N ASP A 27 -1.42 12.06 3.87
CA ASP A 27 -1.57 12.43 5.29
C ASP A 27 -0.93 11.38 6.22
N LEU A 28 -1.19 10.10 5.96
CA LEU A 28 -0.65 9.00 6.78
C LEU A 28 0.85 8.83 6.59
N LEU A 29 1.36 8.89 5.35
CA LEU A 29 2.80 8.83 5.06
C LEU A 29 3.57 9.95 5.76
N SER A 30 2.98 11.15 5.84
CA SER A 30 3.63 12.29 6.50
C SER A 30 3.70 12.18 8.03
N SER A 31 2.94 11.27 8.64
CA SER A 31 2.80 11.19 10.12
C SER A 31 3.18 9.84 10.72
N ALA A 32 3.27 8.77 9.92
CA ALA A 32 3.59 7.42 10.41
C ALA A 32 5.01 7.27 10.95
N ASP A 33 5.18 6.43 11.96
CA ASP A 33 6.49 6.16 12.58
C ASP A 33 7.31 5.11 11.80
N VAL A 34 6.62 4.22 11.07
CA VAL A 34 7.23 3.17 10.24
C VAL A 34 6.50 3.11 8.91
N ILE A 35 7.27 3.02 7.83
CA ILE A 35 6.74 2.81 6.49
C ILE A 35 7.42 1.60 5.86
N LEU A 36 6.64 0.53 5.65
CA LEU A 36 7.05 -0.65 4.91
C LEU A 36 6.60 -0.52 3.46
N HIS A 37 7.53 -0.59 2.51
CA HIS A 37 7.24 -0.47 1.09
C HIS A 37 7.97 -1.52 0.25
N ASP A 38 7.43 -1.81 -0.93
CA ASP A 38 8.08 -2.66 -1.93
C ASP A 38 8.65 -1.80 -3.09
N GLN A 39 9.15 -2.45 -4.14
CA GLN A 39 9.80 -1.78 -5.27
C GLN A 39 8.81 -1.20 -6.30
N LEU A 40 7.51 -1.45 -6.17
CA LEU A 40 6.51 -0.98 -7.15
C LEU A 40 6.07 0.47 -6.88
N ILE A 41 6.60 1.12 -5.85
CA ILE A 41 6.31 2.52 -5.57
C ILE A 41 7.20 3.43 -6.45
N GLY A 42 6.62 4.52 -6.95
CA GLY A 42 7.37 5.51 -7.72
C GLY A 42 8.50 6.17 -6.89
N PRO A 43 9.53 6.73 -7.52
CA PRO A 43 10.70 7.30 -6.83
C PRO A 43 10.35 8.45 -5.86
N ARG A 44 9.20 9.09 -6.07
CA ARG A 44 8.68 10.21 -5.27
C ARG A 44 7.55 9.82 -4.32
N ALA A 45 7.17 8.55 -4.27
CA ALA A 45 6.06 8.09 -3.42
C ALA A 45 6.34 8.25 -1.91
N LEU A 46 7.60 8.44 -1.54
CA LEU A 46 8.05 8.73 -0.17
C LEU A 46 8.37 10.22 0.05
N ASP A 47 8.09 11.09 -0.93
CA ASP A 47 8.19 12.53 -0.73
C ASP A 47 7.21 12.98 0.36
N GLY A 48 7.68 13.80 1.31
CA GLY A 48 6.85 14.30 2.40
C GLY A 48 6.73 13.37 3.60
N VAL A 49 7.38 12.21 3.58
CA VAL A 49 7.61 11.40 4.78
C VAL A 49 8.42 12.20 5.81
N ARG A 50 8.04 12.12 7.09
CA ARG A 50 8.79 12.76 8.19
C ARG A 50 10.21 12.22 8.27
N CYS A 51 11.17 13.09 8.61
CA CYS A 51 12.61 12.76 8.55
C CYS A 51 13.07 11.68 9.55
N ASP A 52 12.28 11.43 10.58
CA ASP A 52 12.53 10.46 11.64
C ASP A 52 11.67 9.19 11.52
N ALA A 53 10.89 9.05 10.43
CA ALA A 53 10.21 7.78 10.13
C ALA A 53 11.23 6.71 9.74
N GLU A 54 10.97 5.48 10.17
CA GLU A 54 11.75 4.33 9.73
C GLU A 54 11.20 3.81 8.40
N LEU A 55 12.08 3.72 7.40
CA LEU A 55 11.75 3.21 6.07
C LEU A 55 12.29 1.78 5.91
N ILE A 56 11.39 0.85 5.60
CA ILE A 56 11.72 -0.57 5.47
C ILE A 56 11.35 -1.05 4.05
N ASP A 57 12.39 -1.29 3.24
CA ASP A 57 12.25 -1.86 1.89
C ASP A 57 12.08 -3.39 2.00
N VAL A 58 10.83 -3.85 2.07
CA VAL A 58 10.50 -5.28 2.17
C VAL A 58 10.76 -6.04 0.87
N GLY A 59 11.06 -5.35 -0.24
CA GLY A 59 11.44 -5.97 -1.51
C GLY A 59 12.88 -6.49 -1.52
N LYS A 60 13.76 -5.98 -0.66
CA LYS A 60 15.20 -6.35 -0.63
C LYS A 60 15.61 -7.28 0.49
N ILE A 61 14.77 -7.45 1.51
CA ILE A 61 15.06 -8.29 2.69
C ILE A 61 15.30 -9.77 2.31
N GLY A 62 14.90 -10.19 1.10
CA GLY A 62 14.98 -11.58 0.61
C GLY A 62 16.18 -11.92 -0.29
N GLY A 63 17.15 -11.01 -0.45
CA GLY A 63 18.39 -11.30 -1.20
C GLY A 63 18.18 -11.70 -2.68
N GLY A 64 17.08 -11.25 -3.30
CA GLY A 64 16.75 -11.51 -4.71
C GLY A 64 15.72 -12.62 -4.94
N LYS A 65 15.33 -13.40 -3.92
CA LYS A 65 14.11 -14.21 -3.95
C LYS A 65 12.99 -13.43 -3.26
N GLN A 66 11.75 -13.55 -3.75
CA GLN A 66 10.58 -12.93 -3.10
C GLN A 66 10.61 -13.25 -1.60
N VAL A 67 10.58 -12.20 -0.78
CA VAL A 67 10.46 -12.34 0.67
C VAL A 67 9.17 -13.11 0.95
N PRO A 68 9.20 -14.19 1.75
CA PRO A 68 7.98 -14.85 2.18
C PRO A 68 7.07 -13.82 2.85
N GLN A 69 5.78 -13.84 2.53
CA GLN A 69 4.82 -12.84 3.01
C GLN A 69 4.77 -12.81 4.53
N GLU A 70 4.97 -13.96 5.15
CA GLU A 70 5.03 -14.16 6.59
C GLU A 70 6.04 -13.21 7.23
N VAL A 71 7.21 -13.00 6.62
CA VAL A 71 8.24 -12.09 7.14
C VAL A 71 7.75 -10.65 7.10
N THR A 72 7.06 -10.23 6.03
CA THR A 72 6.48 -8.88 5.97
C THR A 72 5.38 -8.71 7.02
N ASN A 73 4.53 -9.72 7.19
CA ASN A 73 3.47 -9.70 8.19
C ASN A 73 4.04 -9.60 9.62
N GLU A 74 5.09 -10.37 9.93
CA GLU A 74 5.77 -10.34 11.22
C GLU A 74 6.35 -8.95 11.53
N LEU A 75 7.01 -8.31 10.56
CA LEU A 75 7.53 -6.95 10.73
C LEU A 75 6.42 -5.94 11.01
N ILE A 76 5.31 -5.98 10.25
CA ILE A 76 4.16 -5.09 10.48
C ILE A 76 3.63 -5.28 11.90
N ILE A 77 3.44 -6.53 12.33
CA ILE A 77 2.93 -6.89 13.65
C ILE A 77 3.89 -6.43 14.76
N GLU A 78 5.19 -6.66 14.61
CA GLU A 78 6.21 -6.27 15.58
C GLU A 78 6.17 -4.76 15.87
N HIS A 79 6.19 -3.95 14.81
CA HIS A 79 6.16 -2.50 14.96
C HIS A 79 4.84 -2.00 15.57
N ALA A 80 3.71 -2.56 15.15
CA ALA A 80 2.41 -2.17 15.70
C ALA A 80 2.29 -2.56 17.19
N LEU A 81 2.74 -3.75 17.59
CA LEU A 81 2.75 -4.17 19.00
C LEU A 81 3.72 -3.35 19.86
N ALA A 82 4.78 -2.79 19.25
CA ALA A 82 5.65 -1.80 19.90
C ALA A 82 4.98 -0.42 20.06
N GLY A 83 3.70 -0.26 19.70
CA GLY A 83 2.94 0.98 19.82
C GLY A 83 3.24 1.99 18.73
N ARG A 84 3.91 1.61 17.65
CA ARG A 84 4.22 2.50 16.53
C ARG A 84 3.06 2.55 15.54
N SER A 85 2.89 3.69 14.89
CA SER A 85 1.99 3.81 13.75
C SER A 85 2.69 3.26 12.50
N VAL A 86 2.04 2.31 11.80
CA VAL A 86 2.66 1.55 10.72
C VAL A 86 1.92 1.77 9.41
N VAL A 87 2.59 2.25 8.38
CA VAL A 87 2.07 2.29 7.01
C VAL A 87 2.71 1.18 6.20
N ARG A 88 1.90 0.29 5.64
CA ARG A 88 2.30 -0.62 4.57
C ARG A 88 1.88 0.00 3.24
N LEU A 89 2.84 0.62 2.56
CA LEU A 89 2.64 1.30 1.28
C LEU A 89 2.77 0.31 0.13
N LYS A 90 1.71 0.15 -0.67
CA LYS A 90 1.60 -0.87 -1.71
C LYS A 90 1.34 -0.21 -3.07
N GLY A 91 2.00 -0.68 -4.13
CA GLY A 91 1.71 -0.22 -5.49
C GLY A 91 0.26 -0.47 -5.90
N GLY A 92 -0.36 0.49 -6.58
CA GLY A 92 -1.75 0.41 -7.01
C GLY A 92 -2.73 0.50 -5.85
N ASP A 93 -3.59 -0.52 -5.72
CA ASP A 93 -4.56 -0.67 -4.65
C ASP A 93 -4.19 -1.87 -3.75
N PRO A 94 -4.29 -1.76 -2.41
CA PRO A 94 -3.92 -2.84 -1.50
C PRO A 94 -4.63 -4.18 -1.78
N PHE A 95 -5.86 -4.14 -2.28
CA PHE A 95 -6.76 -5.29 -2.42
C PHE A 95 -6.93 -5.77 -3.87
N VAL A 96 -6.28 -5.12 -4.85
CA VAL A 96 -6.22 -5.62 -6.24
C VAL A 96 -4.88 -6.31 -6.46
N PHE A 97 -4.85 -7.63 -6.32
CA PHE A 97 -3.64 -8.48 -6.45
C PHE A 97 -2.46 -8.08 -5.56
N GLY A 98 -2.71 -7.25 -4.55
CA GLY A 98 -1.68 -6.72 -3.65
C GLY A 98 -1.44 -7.56 -2.40
N ARG A 99 -2.22 -8.62 -2.14
CA ARG A 99 -2.18 -9.42 -0.89
C ARG A 99 -2.51 -8.64 0.38
N GLY A 100 -3.08 -7.43 0.29
CA GLY A 100 -3.43 -6.64 1.47
C GLY A 100 -4.43 -7.35 2.39
N GLY A 101 -5.28 -8.23 1.85
CA GLY A 101 -6.19 -9.04 2.67
C GLY A 101 -5.45 -9.98 3.63
N GLU A 102 -4.36 -10.62 3.17
CA GLU A 102 -3.54 -11.51 4.00
C GLU A 102 -2.85 -10.72 5.13
N GLU A 103 -2.29 -9.55 4.80
CA GLU A 103 -1.64 -8.64 5.75
C GLU A 103 -2.64 -8.14 6.81
N ALA A 104 -3.86 -7.77 6.39
CA ALA A 104 -4.91 -7.31 7.30
C ALA A 104 -5.35 -8.41 8.27
N ILE A 105 -5.59 -9.63 7.77
CA ILE A 105 -5.99 -10.77 8.61
C ILE A 105 -4.92 -11.05 9.66
N ALA A 106 -3.64 -11.13 9.27
CA ALA A 106 -2.55 -11.38 10.19
C ALA A 106 -2.47 -10.35 11.33
N CYS A 107 -2.75 -9.07 11.04
CA CYS A 107 -2.81 -8.02 12.06
C CYS A 107 -4.03 -8.17 12.98
N LEU A 108 -5.22 -8.39 12.41
CA LEU A 108 -6.47 -8.52 13.15
C LEU A 108 -6.45 -9.72 14.10
N GLU A 109 -5.85 -10.85 13.69
CA GLU A 109 -5.66 -12.04 14.54
C GLU A 109 -4.78 -11.77 15.77
N ARG A 110 -3.96 -10.72 15.74
CA ARG A 110 -3.15 -10.25 16.88
C ARG A 110 -3.78 -9.10 17.65
N GLY A 111 -5.03 -8.73 17.33
CA GLY A 111 -5.75 -7.63 17.98
C GLY A 111 -5.25 -6.23 17.59
N ILE A 112 -4.55 -6.11 16.47
CA ILE A 112 -4.04 -4.83 15.95
C ILE A 112 -5.12 -4.18 15.09
N ALA A 113 -5.37 -2.88 15.30
CA ALA A 113 -6.29 -2.12 14.49
C ALA A 113 -5.74 -1.93 13.06
N VAL A 114 -6.57 -2.15 12.05
CA VAL A 114 -6.21 -1.99 10.64
C VAL A 114 -7.15 -1.02 9.94
N GLU A 115 -6.58 -0.06 9.21
CA GLU A 115 -7.30 0.77 8.25
C GLU A 115 -6.77 0.49 6.84
N VAL A 116 -7.66 0.39 5.86
CA VAL A 116 -7.30 0.26 4.45
C VAL A 116 -7.61 1.57 3.75
N VAL A 117 -6.60 2.14 3.10
CA VAL A 117 -6.72 3.34 2.29
C VAL A 117 -6.58 2.93 0.83
N PRO A 118 -7.67 2.99 0.05
CA PRO A 118 -7.65 2.60 -1.35
C PRO A 118 -6.67 3.42 -2.19
N GLY A 119 -6.20 2.83 -3.27
CA GLY A 119 -5.37 3.49 -4.26
C GLY A 119 -5.91 3.30 -5.68
N VAL A 120 -5.41 4.09 -6.62
CA VAL A 120 -5.77 3.91 -8.03
C VAL A 120 -5.03 2.68 -8.59
N THR A 121 -5.76 1.62 -8.95
CA THR A 121 -5.16 0.41 -9.51
C THR A 121 -4.65 0.62 -10.95
N ALA A 122 -3.55 -0.08 -11.30
CA ALA A 122 -2.99 -0.07 -12.65
C ALA A 122 -3.99 -0.52 -13.73
N GLY A 123 -4.92 -1.42 -13.39
CA GLY A 123 -5.94 -1.92 -14.33
C GLY A 123 -6.87 -0.83 -14.88
N ILE A 124 -7.04 0.27 -14.14
CA ILE A 124 -7.83 1.44 -14.57
C ILE A 124 -6.91 2.58 -15.03
N ALA A 125 -5.84 2.86 -14.29
CA ALA A 125 -4.99 4.00 -14.60
C ALA A 125 -4.22 3.83 -15.91
N ALA A 126 -3.63 2.66 -16.16
CA ALA A 126 -2.80 2.45 -17.35
C ALA A 126 -3.62 2.62 -18.63
N SER A 127 -4.85 2.10 -18.65
CA SER A 127 -5.77 2.23 -19.77
C SER A 127 -6.22 3.68 -19.95
N ALA A 128 -6.56 4.38 -18.86
CA ALA A 128 -6.90 5.80 -18.91
C ALA A 128 -5.75 6.68 -19.44
N TYR A 129 -4.51 6.46 -19.01
CA TYR A 129 -3.34 7.20 -19.50
C TYR A 129 -3.04 6.89 -20.97
N ALA A 130 -3.45 5.72 -21.47
CA ALA A 130 -3.40 5.35 -22.88
C ALA A 130 -4.60 5.86 -23.69
N GLY A 131 -5.56 6.56 -23.07
CA GLY A 131 -6.79 7.04 -23.74
C GLY A 131 -7.81 5.93 -24.02
N ILE A 132 -7.73 4.79 -23.33
CA ILE A 132 -8.60 3.62 -23.52
C ILE A 132 -9.48 3.46 -22.28
N PRO A 133 -10.81 3.67 -22.35
CA PRO A 133 -11.68 3.46 -21.21
C PRO A 133 -11.89 1.96 -20.95
N VAL A 134 -11.85 1.54 -19.68
CA VAL A 134 -12.10 0.12 -19.30
C VAL A 134 -13.54 -0.34 -19.55
N THR A 135 -14.48 0.61 -19.66
CA THR A 135 -15.85 0.34 -20.09
C THR A 135 -16.33 1.48 -20.99
N GLN A 136 -17.15 1.15 -21.98
CA GLN A 136 -17.81 2.13 -22.83
C GLN A 136 -19.16 1.57 -23.26
N ARG A 137 -20.21 2.40 -23.18
CA ARG A 137 -21.55 2.02 -23.60
C ARG A 137 -21.54 1.52 -25.05
N GLY A 138 -22.14 0.35 -25.27
CA GLY A 138 -22.18 -0.30 -26.59
C GLY A 138 -20.89 -1.04 -26.98
N VAL A 139 -19.86 -1.02 -26.13
CA VAL A 139 -18.58 -1.74 -26.35
C VAL A 139 -18.38 -2.82 -25.30
N ALA A 140 -18.43 -2.45 -24.01
CA ALA A 140 -18.23 -3.37 -22.90
C ALA A 140 -19.13 -3.00 -21.72
N SER A 141 -19.94 -3.96 -21.26
CA SER A 141 -20.78 -3.84 -20.05
C SER A 141 -20.13 -4.41 -18.80
N ALA A 142 -18.95 -5.02 -18.92
CA ALA A 142 -18.21 -5.63 -17.84
C ALA A 142 -16.70 -5.46 -18.05
N VAL A 143 -15.96 -5.48 -16.94
CA VAL A 143 -14.49 -5.46 -16.90
C VAL A 143 -14.04 -6.60 -15.98
N ALA A 144 -12.98 -7.30 -16.36
CA ALA A 144 -12.35 -8.34 -15.55
C ALA A 144 -10.86 -8.03 -15.41
N PHE A 145 -10.37 -8.03 -14.16
CA PHE A 145 -8.93 -8.02 -13.86
C PHE A 145 -8.54 -9.44 -13.45
N VAL A 146 -7.42 -9.95 -13.99
CA VAL A 146 -6.98 -11.35 -13.81
C VAL A 146 -5.45 -11.42 -13.66
N THR A 147 -4.96 -12.42 -12.92
CA THR A 147 -3.53 -12.77 -12.75
C THR A 147 -3.28 -14.22 -13.07
#